data_AF-A0A934KMS1-F1
#
_entry.id   AF-A0A934KMS1-F1
#
_cell.length_a   1.000
_cell.length_b   1.000
_cell.length_c   1.000
_cell.angle_alpha   90.00
_cell.angle_beta   90.00
_cell.angle_gamma   90.00
#
_symmetry.space_group_name_H-M   'P 1'
#
loop_
_entity.id
_entity.type
_entity.pdbx_description
1 polymer ?
#
loop_
_entity_poly.entity_id
_entity_poly.type
_entity_poly.pdbx_seq_one_letter_code
_entity_poly.pdbx_strand_id
1 'polypeptide(L)'
;MPHRPRKLTACFVVLTAALAGCASATSTNGPSPRPARVAEDPSRPSLAAAIRLGRDLGPIAADQTLTVSLGLQGRDQAALAALVARGGRVTPAQYAQRFGPAPTAVAAVVATLSAAGLHEQWQAGQPVLSVSGPAGAIERTFSVAVHNHIGPDGTRFHAPTHAPTVPASLAPEVTSVAGLQDYPTHRTQDLTNPSGFRPTDAADFYDVAPLQKAGLNGTGQTIYLVEIDEFGAPALQAYASKFNLPPFDVTVKRDPTSWGDPGAEGNSSSETDLDLEIIHGIAPMAKLVVYYASGKGDNVDKALRALVQDHPASIVTISLGQCEASVDPAVPPQDDAATTAAAASGTTIFVSSGDRGAYECIPNGDNNTVSPNYISALPSVTSVGGTTVYMSATGGYGRESAWGEPAEQWGSGGGNSKFFKLPAWQTGPGVKNQFSDGSRQQPDVAANADSLSGWDIFGSQPGAEGTVGGTSAAAPFWAALTALVDQNLAQLKLPSVGFANPPLYAFAQNPSGLPANPFHDIVTGTNLLNPATPGWDYATGLGSPDAGALADDFEWYEKNVAPH
;
A
#
# COMPACT_ATOMS: atom_id res chain seq x y z
N MET A 1 -30.86 3.67 -56.24
CA MET A 1 -30.64 2.72 -57.37
C MET A 1 -29.76 3.42 -58.40
N PRO A 2 -28.83 2.72 -59.09
CA PRO A 2 -27.45 2.42 -58.68
C PRO A 2 -26.41 3.12 -59.60
N HIS A 3 -25.12 3.24 -59.27
CA HIS A 3 -24.13 2.21 -59.63
C HIS A 3 -22.73 2.42 -59.01
N ARG A 4 -22.12 1.26 -58.77
CA ARG A 4 -20.81 0.90 -58.21
C ARG A 4 -19.57 1.31 -59.03
N PRO A 5 -18.36 1.20 -58.42
CA PRO A 5 -17.06 1.63 -58.95
C PRO A 5 -16.34 0.56 -59.79
N ARG A 6 -15.23 0.93 -60.44
CA ARG A 6 -14.21 0.01 -60.97
C ARG A 6 -12.78 0.43 -60.64
N LYS A 7 -11.99 -0.60 -60.34
CA LYS A 7 -10.60 -0.69 -59.86
C LYS A 7 -9.58 -0.25 -60.91
N LEU A 8 -8.36 0.08 -60.46
CA LEU A 8 -7.12 -0.29 -61.16
C LEU A 8 -5.95 -0.46 -60.19
N THR A 9 -5.32 -1.62 -60.30
CA THR A 9 -4.13 -2.12 -59.61
C THR A 9 -2.89 -1.72 -60.41
N ALA A 10 -1.78 -1.37 -59.76
CA ALA A 10 -0.44 -1.57 -60.33
C ALA A 10 0.64 -1.60 -59.23
N CYS A 11 1.26 -2.77 -59.05
CA CYS A 11 2.56 -2.96 -58.42
C CYS A 11 3.66 -2.46 -59.35
N PHE A 12 4.75 -1.89 -58.82
CA PHE A 12 6.06 -2.01 -59.44
C PHE A 12 7.18 -2.14 -58.41
N VAL A 13 7.99 -3.17 -58.64
CA VAL A 13 9.20 -3.59 -57.94
C VAL A 13 10.36 -2.68 -58.33
N VAL A 14 11.25 -2.34 -57.38
CA VAL A 14 12.58 -1.80 -57.71
C VAL A 14 13.65 -2.60 -56.97
N LEU A 15 14.52 -3.19 -57.78
CA LEU A 15 15.70 -3.97 -57.45
C LEU A 15 16.91 -3.02 -57.35
N THR A 16 17.69 -3.12 -56.28
CA THR A 16 18.94 -2.38 -56.07
C THR A 16 20.16 -3.21 -56.51
N ALA A 17 21.11 -2.59 -57.20
CA ALA A 17 22.49 -3.07 -57.30
C ALA A 17 23.48 -1.90 -57.47
N ALA A 18 24.64 -2.09 -56.85
CA ALA A 18 25.66 -1.11 -56.48
C ALA A 18 26.58 -0.60 -57.62
N LEU A 19 27.26 0.55 -57.42
CA LEU A 19 28.71 0.60 -57.08
C LEU A 19 29.28 2.04 -57.06
N ALA A 20 29.97 2.33 -55.95
CA ALA A 20 31.21 3.08 -55.71
C ALA A 20 31.59 4.38 -56.49
N GLY A 21 31.96 5.41 -55.71
CA GLY A 21 32.84 6.51 -56.13
C GLY A 21 33.12 7.50 -54.98
N CYS A 22 34.36 7.55 -54.50
CA CYS A 22 34.83 8.34 -53.36
C CYS A 22 34.77 9.88 -53.58
N ALA A 23 34.44 10.63 -52.53
CA ALA A 23 34.90 12.01 -52.35
C ALA A 23 34.97 12.38 -50.86
N SER A 24 36.13 12.90 -50.46
CA SER A 24 36.52 13.29 -49.12
C SER A 24 35.73 14.51 -48.63
N ALA A 25 35.20 14.46 -47.40
CA ALA A 25 34.66 15.63 -46.72
C ALA A 25 35.20 15.70 -45.28
N THR A 26 35.94 16.77 -45.02
CA THR A 26 36.46 17.19 -43.72
C THR A 26 35.32 17.44 -42.73
N SER A 27 35.24 16.65 -41.66
CA SER A 27 34.32 16.90 -40.54
C SER A 27 34.95 17.88 -39.55
N THR A 28 34.32 19.04 -39.39
CA THR A 28 34.59 19.96 -38.28
C THR A 28 34.16 19.32 -36.97
N ASN A 29 35.12 18.94 -36.12
CA ASN A 29 34.89 18.50 -34.75
C ASN A 29 34.43 19.68 -33.89
N GLY A 30 33.13 19.82 -33.68
CA GLY A 30 32.60 20.49 -32.49
C GLY A 30 32.53 19.49 -31.33
N PRO A 31 32.87 19.85 -30.09
CA PRO A 31 32.78 18.92 -28.97
C PRO A 31 31.32 18.56 -28.71
N SER A 32 31.00 17.25 -28.75
CA SER A 32 29.71 16.73 -28.29
C SER A 32 29.43 17.19 -26.86
N PRO A 33 28.18 17.54 -26.51
CA PRO A 33 27.85 17.85 -25.12
C PRO A 33 28.15 16.61 -24.27
N ARG A 34 29.02 16.78 -23.26
CA ARG A 34 29.26 15.74 -22.26
C ARG A 34 27.91 15.40 -21.62
N PRO A 35 27.51 14.12 -21.51
CA PRO A 35 26.37 13.77 -20.69
C PRO A 35 26.63 14.30 -19.28
N ALA A 36 25.66 15.04 -18.73
CA ALA A 36 25.73 15.52 -17.37
C ALA A 36 25.96 14.32 -16.44
N ARG A 37 27.05 14.33 -15.66
CA ARG A 37 27.19 13.39 -14.55
C ARG A 37 26.02 13.64 -13.62
N VAL A 38 25.12 12.67 -13.49
CA VAL A 38 24.22 12.59 -12.34
C VAL A 38 25.13 12.64 -11.12
N ALA A 39 24.90 13.61 -10.23
CA ALA A 39 25.62 13.67 -8.97
C ALA A 39 25.29 12.39 -8.19
N GLU A 40 26.31 11.57 -7.90
CA GLU A 40 26.15 10.42 -7.00
C GLU A 40 25.78 10.97 -5.61
N ASP A 41 24.71 10.45 -5.03
CA ASP A 41 24.28 10.76 -3.65
C ASP A 41 25.42 10.36 -2.68
N PRO A 42 25.98 11.30 -1.89
CA PRO A 42 27.07 11.03 -0.96
C PRO A 42 26.71 10.01 0.12
N SER A 43 25.42 9.78 0.37
CA SER A 43 24.91 8.81 1.34
C SER A 43 24.71 7.40 0.77
N ARG A 44 24.94 7.19 -0.54
CA ARG A 44 24.62 5.96 -1.28
C ARG A 44 25.65 5.64 -2.38
N PRO A 45 26.91 5.31 -2.03
CA PRO A 45 27.93 5.04 -3.03
C PRO A 45 27.72 3.69 -3.74
N SER A 46 27.98 3.61 -5.05
CA SER A 46 28.20 2.33 -5.73
C SER A 46 29.44 1.62 -5.16
N LEU A 47 29.61 0.30 -5.36
CA LEU A 47 30.86 -0.38 -4.96
C LEU A 47 32.11 0.36 -5.50
N ALA A 48 32.07 0.79 -6.76
CA ALA A 48 33.15 1.54 -7.37
C ALA A 48 33.38 2.92 -6.70
N ALA A 49 32.31 3.60 -6.27
CA ALA A 49 32.42 4.84 -5.51
C ALA A 49 32.88 4.59 -4.06
N ALA A 50 32.43 3.51 -3.41
CA ALA A 50 32.81 3.13 -2.05
C ALA A 50 34.30 2.77 -1.96
N ILE A 51 34.84 2.07 -2.97
CA ILE A 51 36.29 1.81 -3.10
C ILE A 51 37.05 3.11 -3.37
N ARG A 52 36.55 3.96 -4.27
CA ARG A 52 37.22 5.21 -4.68
C ARG A 52 37.26 6.26 -3.56
N LEU A 53 36.20 6.37 -2.78
CA LEU A 53 36.01 7.40 -1.74
C LEU A 53 36.33 6.89 -0.32
N GLY A 54 36.36 5.58 -0.13
CA GLY A 54 36.68 4.94 1.15
C GLY A 54 38.18 4.77 1.37
N ARG A 55 38.52 4.00 2.41
CA ARG A 55 39.89 3.63 2.75
C ARG A 55 40.12 2.15 2.49
N ASP A 56 41.14 1.86 1.67
CA ASP A 56 41.71 0.52 1.54
C ASP A 56 42.49 0.16 2.81
N LEU A 57 42.14 -0.96 3.44
CA LEU A 57 42.79 -1.50 4.64
C LEU A 57 43.87 -2.53 4.30
N GLY A 58 44.08 -2.83 3.02
CA GLY A 58 45.04 -3.79 2.51
C GLY A 58 44.46 -5.20 2.30
N PRO A 59 45.34 -6.16 1.99
CA PRO A 59 44.94 -7.53 1.64
C PRO A 59 44.09 -8.20 2.71
N ILE A 60 43.16 -9.04 2.27
CA ILE A 60 42.46 -9.97 3.15
C ILE A 60 43.44 -11.01 3.73
N ALA A 61 43.17 -11.52 4.92
CA ALA A 61 44.03 -12.54 5.52
C ALA A 61 43.98 -13.83 4.69
N ALA A 62 45.15 -14.40 4.36
CA ALA A 62 45.24 -15.52 3.42
C ALA A 62 44.51 -16.79 3.89
N ASP A 63 44.33 -16.95 5.20
CA ASP A 63 43.62 -18.04 5.88
C ASP A 63 42.12 -17.74 6.12
N GLN A 64 41.66 -16.50 5.91
CA GLN A 64 40.25 -16.15 6.00
C GLN A 64 39.47 -16.95 4.95
N THR A 65 38.39 -17.61 5.37
CA THR A 65 37.55 -18.37 4.44
C THR A 65 36.67 -17.43 3.64
N LEU A 66 36.73 -17.54 2.31
CA LEU A 66 35.79 -16.92 1.39
C LEU A 66 34.91 -17.98 0.73
N THR A 67 33.68 -17.58 0.38
CA THR A 67 32.75 -18.39 -0.40
C THR A 67 32.46 -17.67 -1.71
N VAL A 68 32.83 -18.30 -2.83
CA VAL A 68 32.59 -17.81 -4.18
C VAL A 68 31.63 -18.75 -4.91
N SER A 69 31.00 -18.24 -5.96
CA SER A 69 30.10 -19.01 -6.82
C SER A 69 30.61 -18.98 -8.25
N LEU A 70 30.75 -20.16 -8.85
CA LEU A 70 31.15 -20.32 -10.24
C LEU A 70 29.92 -20.57 -11.10
N GLY A 71 29.67 -19.68 -12.06
CA GLY A 71 28.69 -19.93 -13.10
C GLY A 71 29.22 -21.02 -14.03
N LEU A 72 28.40 -22.01 -14.33
CA LEU A 72 28.78 -23.16 -15.15
C LEU A 72 28.10 -23.11 -16.52
N GLN A 73 28.83 -23.53 -17.55
CA GLN A 73 28.33 -23.56 -18.92
C GLN A 73 27.19 -24.59 -19.06
N GLY A 74 25.99 -24.08 -19.32
CA GLY A 74 24.83 -24.91 -19.65
C GLY A 74 24.89 -25.43 -21.09
N ARG A 75 24.18 -26.53 -21.35
CA ARG A 75 24.02 -27.14 -22.67
C ARG A 75 22.76 -26.63 -23.37
N ASP A 76 22.73 -26.68 -24.70
CA ASP A 76 21.54 -26.38 -25.51
C ASP A 76 20.83 -25.05 -25.16
N GLN A 77 21.62 -24.01 -24.86
CA GLN A 77 21.11 -22.72 -24.34
C GLN A 77 20.17 -22.00 -25.31
N ALA A 78 20.36 -22.17 -26.61
CA ALA A 78 19.46 -21.63 -27.62
C ALA A 78 18.06 -22.27 -27.55
N ALA A 79 17.97 -23.58 -27.34
CA ALA A 79 16.69 -24.24 -27.17
C ALA A 79 16.05 -23.94 -25.81
N LEU A 80 16.86 -23.75 -24.75
CA LEU A 80 16.37 -23.29 -23.45
C LEU A 80 15.74 -21.90 -23.56
N ALA A 81 16.43 -20.96 -24.21
CA ALA A 81 15.90 -19.60 -24.46
C ALA A 81 14.59 -19.64 -25.27
N ALA A 82 14.53 -20.47 -26.32
CA ALA A 82 13.32 -20.65 -27.13
C ALA A 82 12.17 -21.32 -26.35
N LEU A 83 12.47 -22.24 -25.42
CA LEU A 83 11.50 -22.86 -24.51
C LEU A 83 10.90 -21.81 -23.57
N VAL A 84 11.74 -20.96 -22.97
CA VAL A 84 11.30 -19.90 -22.04
C VAL A 84 10.49 -18.82 -22.76
N ALA A 85 10.93 -18.37 -23.93
CA ALA A 85 10.26 -17.31 -24.69
C ALA A 85 8.81 -17.66 -25.11
N ARG A 86 8.47 -18.95 -25.20
CA ARG A 86 7.11 -19.43 -25.49
C ARG A 86 6.32 -19.90 -24.26
N GLY A 87 6.80 -19.61 -23.05
CA GLY A 87 6.15 -20.00 -21.79
C GLY A 87 6.22 -21.49 -21.46
N GLY A 88 7.13 -22.24 -22.09
CA GLY A 88 7.30 -23.68 -21.85
C GLY A 88 7.97 -23.98 -20.51
N ARG A 89 7.68 -25.14 -19.93
CA ARG A 89 8.23 -25.60 -18.63
C ARG A 89 8.86 -26.98 -18.77
N VAL A 90 9.88 -27.28 -17.96
CA VAL A 90 10.50 -28.60 -17.81
C VAL A 90 10.71 -28.92 -16.33
N THR A 91 10.75 -30.20 -15.98
CA THR A 91 11.09 -30.61 -14.60
C THR A 91 12.57 -30.38 -14.31
N PRO A 92 13.00 -30.30 -13.02
CA PRO A 92 14.42 -30.19 -12.67
C PRO A 92 15.28 -31.32 -13.26
N ALA A 93 14.76 -32.55 -13.32
CA ALA A 93 15.45 -33.68 -13.93
C ALA A 93 15.63 -33.52 -15.45
N GLN A 94 14.59 -33.03 -16.15
CA GLN A 94 14.66 -32.74 -17.59
C GLN A 94 15.60 -31.58 -17.88
N TYR A 95 15.60 -30.55 -17.02
CA TYR A 95 16.56 -29.45 -17.09
C TYR A 95 17.99 -29.95 -16.91
N ALA A 96 18.27 -30.71 -15.85
CA ALA A 96 19.59 -31.28 -15.58
C ALA A 96 20.10 -32.16 -16.72
N GLN A 97 19.21 -32.94 -17.33
CA GLN A 97 19.58 -33.86 -18.42
C GLN A 97 19.97 -33.13 -19.70
N ARG A 98 19.23 -32.06 -20.07
CA ARG A 98 19.34 -31.43 -21.39
C ARG A 98 20.01 -30.06 -21.38
N PHE A 99 19.71 -29.22 -20.39
CA PHE A 99 20.07 -27.80 -20.38
C PHE A 99 21.12 -27.45 -19.32
N GLY A 100 21.14 -28.17 -18.21
CA GLY A 100 22.12 -27.98 -17.15
C GLY A 100 23.55 -28.37 -17.55
N PRO A 101 24.56 -27.97 -16.75
CA PRO A 101 25.96 -28.32 -16.98
C PRO A 101 26.17 -29.84 -17.08
N ALA A 102 27.13 -30.28 -17.90
CA ALA A 102 27.40 -31.71 -18.07
C ALA A 102 28.08 -32.28 -16.80
N PRO A 103 27.55 -33.35 -16.17
CA PRO A 103 28.13 -33.87 -14.92
C PRO A 103 29.62 -34.26 -15.00
N THR A 104 30.06 -34.79 -16.14
CA THR A 104 31.46 -35.14 -16.39
C THR A 104 32.36 -33.91 -16.47
N ALA A 105 31.85 -32.81 -17.03
CA ALA A 105 32.57 -31.55 -17.11
C ALA A 105 32.67 -30.88 -15.73
N VAL A 106 31.59 -30.88 -14.96
CA VAL A 106 31.60 -30.37 -13.58
C VAL A 106 32.54 -31.18 -12.70
N ALA A 107 32.62 -32.51 -12.86
CA ALA A 107 33.58 -33.33 -12.14
C ALA A 107 35.04 -32.93 -12.40
N ALA A 108 35.38 -32.53 -13.63
CA ALA A 108 36.72 -32.04 -13.96
C ALA A 108 37.01 -30.67 -13.32
N VAL A 109 36.00 -29.78 -13.27
CA VAL A 109 36.09 -28.51 -12.54
C VAL A 109 36.32 -28.76 -11.05
N VAL A 110 35.54 -29.65 -10.42
CA VAL A 110 35.66 -30.01 -9.01
C VAL A 110 37.04 -30.59 -8.70
N ALA A 111 37.54 -31.53 -9.51
CA ALA A 111 38.88 -32.11 -9.30
C ALA A 111 39.99 -31.06 -9.34
N THR A 112 39.88 -30.08 -10.24
CA THR A 112 40.86 -28.99 -10.39
C THR A 112 40.83 -28.05 -9.18
N LEU A 113 39.64 -27.68 -8.70
CA LEU A 113 39.47 -26.80 -7.54
C LEU A 113 39.89 -27.49 -6.23
N SER A 114 39.57 -28.78 -6.09
CA SER A 114 39.96 -29.57 -4.91
C SER A 114 41.48 -29.72 -4.81
N ALA A 115 42.16 -29.90 -5.96
CA ALA A 115 43.62 -29.88 -6.03
C ALA A 115 44.23 -28.51 -5.66
N ALA A 116 43.47 -27.42 -5.78
CA ALA A 116 43.87 -26.08 -5.34
C ALA A 116 43.59 -25.84 -3.84
N GLY A 117 43.06 -26.84 -3.12
CA GLY A 117 42.73 -26.74 -1.69
C GLY A 117 41.40 -26.05 -1.41
N LEU A 118 40.49 -26.04 -2.39
CA LEU A 118 39.14 -25.51 -2.25
C LEU A 118 38.15 -26.65 -1.97
N HIS A 119 36.98 -26.28 -1.47
CA HIS A 119 35.89 -27.19 -1.15
C HIS A 119 34.67 -26.84 -2.01
N GLU A 120 34.17 -27.83 -2.74
CA GLU A 120 33.11 -27.66 -3.74
C GLU A 120 31.78 -28.24 -3.28
N GLN A 121 30.68 -27.55 -3.59
CA GLN A 121 29.33 -28.07 -3.43
C GLN A 121 28.51 -27.85 -4.71
N TRP A 122 28.10 -28.94 -5.33
CA TRP A 122 27.28 -28.93 -6.54
C TRP A 122 26.28 -30.08 -6.56
N GLN A 123 25.11 -29.82 -7.12
CA GLN A 123 24.07 -30.82 -7.37
C GLN A 123 23.73 -30.86 -8.86
N ALA A 124 23.41 -32.05 -9.37
CA ALA A 124 23.15 -32.24 -10.79
C ALA A 124 22.05 -31.29 -11.30
N GLY A 125 22.35 -30.52 -12.34
CA GLY A 125 21.44 -29.55 -12.93
C GLY A 125 21.51 -28.14 -12.36
N GLN A 126 22.26 -27.90 -11.27
CA GLN A 126 22.52 -26.53 -10.80
C GLN A 126 23.47 -25.82 -11.79
N PRO A 127 23.14 -24.61 -12.27
CA PRO A 127 24.02 -23.83 -13.13
C PRO A 127 25.15 -23.12 -12.37
N VAL A 128 25.21 -23.30 -11.04
CA VAL A 128 26.18 -22.67 -10.15
C VAL A 128 26.85 -23.73 -9.29
N LEU A 129 28.18 -23.65 -9.19
CA LEU A 129 29.00 -24.42 -8.27
C LEU A 129 29.46 -23.50 -7.12
N SER A 130 29.09 -23.84 -5.88
CA SER A 130 29.58 -23.11 -4.69
C SER A 130 30.97 -23.63 -4.32
N VAL A 131 31.89 -22.71 -4.05
CA VAL A 131 33.29 -23.01 -3.73
C VAL A 131 33.70 -22.21 -2.51
N SER A 132 34.21 -22.87 -1.49
CA SER A 132 34.74 -22.22 -0.29
C SER A 132 36.17 -22.63 -0.01
N GLY A 133 36.93 -21.75 0.63
CA GLY A 133 38.30 -22.05 1.02
C GLY A 133 39.08 -20.81 1.48
N PRO A 134 40.36 -20.98 1.86
CA PRO A 134 41.22 -19.86 2.25
C PRO A 134 41.33 -18.82 1.13
N ALA A 135 41.26 -17.54 1.48
CA ALA A 135 41.32 -16.44 0.53
C ALA A 135 42.57 -16.52 -0.36
N GLY A 136 43.73 -16.88 0.20
CA GLY A 136 44.97 -17.05 -0.58
C GLY A 136 44.93 -18.21 -1.59
N ALA A 137 44.05 -19.21 -1.41
CA ALA A 137 43.82 -20.25 -2.41
C ALA A 137 42.88 -19.75 -3.54
N ILE A 138 41.84 -18.99 -3.19
CA ILE A 138 40.90 -18.36 -4.13
C ILE A 138 41.61 -17.31 -5.00
N GLU A 139 42.41 -16.44 -4.39
CA GLU A 139 43.23 -15.41 -5.05
C GLU A 139 44.18 -16.02 -6.09
N ARG A 140 44.89 -17.10 -5.74
CA ARG A 140 45.76 -17.82 -6.68
C ARG A 140 44.99 -18.50 -7.79
N THR A 141 43.87 -19.13 -7.47
CA THR A 141 43.06 -19.89 -8.44
C THR A 141 42.45 -18.98 -9.48
N PHE A 142 41.94 -17.81 -9.09
CA PHE A 142 41.30 -16.87 -10.02
C PHE A 142 42.19 -15.69 -10.41
N SER A 143 43.49 -15.77 -10.07
CA SER A 143 44.49 -14.72 -10.25
C SER A 143 43.90 -13.34 -9.96
N VAL A 144 43.48 -13.13 -8.71
CA VAL A 144 42.86 -11.89 -8.22
C VAL A 144 43.41 -11.59 -6.83
N ALA A 145 43.50 -10.32 -6.45
CA ALA A 145 43.74 -9.92 -5.06
C ALA A 145 42.47 -9.32 -4.47
N VAL A 146 42.14 -9.68 -3.24
CA VAL A 146 40.96 -9.20 -2.50
C VAL A 146 41.44 -8.35 -1.32
N HIS A 147 40.95 -7.12 -1.24
CA HIS A 147 41.30 -6.19 -0.18
C HIS A 147 40.10 -5.95 0.75
N ASN A 148 40.40 -5.64 2.01
CA ASN A 148 39.44 -5.11 2.97
C ASN A 148 39.32 -3.60 2.79
N HIS A 149 38.11 -3.06 2.89
CA HIS A 149 37.81 -1.65 2.74
C HIS A 149 36.94 -1.13 3.89
N ILE A 150 37.02 0.17 4.15
CA ILE A 150 36.02 0.93 4.90
C ILE A 150 35.45 1.99 3.95
N GLY A 151 34.15 1.90 3.64
CA GLY A 151 33.44 2.89 2.86
C GLY A 151 33.38 4.26 3.55
N PRO A 152 33.03 5.34 2.82
CA PRO A 152 32.91 6.68 3.40
C PRO A 152 31.82 6.78 4.49
N ASP A 153 30.87 5.85 4.51
CA ASP A 153 29.81 5.65 5.50
C ASP A 153 30.22 4.79 6.71
N GLY A 154 31.47 4.29 6.72
CA GLY A 154 31.97 3.40 7.77
C GLY A 154 31.71 1.91 7.54
N THR A 155 31.01 1.53 6.46
CA THR A 155 30.75 0.12 6.13
C THR A 155 32.04 -0.61 5.83
N ARG A 156 32.27 -1.74 6.52
CA ARG A 156 33.37 -2.66 6.25
C ARG A 156 32.94 -3.69 5.23
N PHE A 157 33.75 -3.90 4.20
CA PHE A 157 33.51 -4.88 3.15
C PHE A 157 34.85 -5.33 2.55
N HIS A 158 34.86 -6.45 1.84
CA HIS A 158 35.97 -6.85 0.98
C HIS A 158 35.55 -6.79 -0.49
N ALA A 159 36.51 -6.53 -1.37
CA ALA A 159 36.27 -6.46 -2.81
C ALA A 159 37.52 -6.85 -3.60
N PRO A 160 37.37 -7.38 -4.83
CA PRO A 160 38.52 -7.68 -5.67
C PRO A 160 39.12 -6.39 -6.23
N THR A 161 40.45 -6.31 -6.23
CA THR A 161 41.22 -5.16 -6.75
C THR A 161 41.11 -5.01 -8.28
N HIS A 162 40.79 -6.10 -8.97
CA HIS A 162 40.51 -6.14 -10.41
C HIS A 162 39.63 -7.33 -10.75
N ALA A 163 39.14 -7.42 -11.99
CA ALA A 163 38.33 -8.55 -12.42
C ALA A 163 39.10 -9.88 -12.26
N PRO A 164 38.45 -10.94 -11.74
CA PRO A 164 39.06 -12.26 -11.65
C PRO A 164 39.23 -12.87 -13.04
N THR A 165 40.23 -13.73 -13.20
CA THR A 165 40.44 -14.51 -14.42
C THR A 165 40.22 -15.99 -14.14
N VAL A 166 39.53 -16.67 -15.04
CA VAL A 166 39.34 -18.11 -14.96
C VAL A 166 40.55 -18.80 -15.62
N PRO A 167 41.23 -19.74 -14.95
CA PRO A 167 42.32 -20.51 -15.55
C PRO A 167 41.90 -21.19 -16.85
N ALA A 168 42.83 -21.33 -17.79
CA ALA A 168 42.56 -21.97 -19.08
C ALA A 168 42.00 -23.41 -18.95
N SER A 169 42.34 -24.12 -17.88
CA SER A 169 41.80 -25.45 -17.56
C SER A 169 40.32 -25.44 -17.16
N LEU A 170 39.81 -24.31 -16.66
CA LEU A 170 38.42 -24.13 -16.21
C LEU A 170 37.57 -23.34 -17.21
N ALA A 171 38.20 -22.54 -18.07
CA ALA A 171 37.55 -21.63 -19.01
C ALA A 171 36.49 -22.27 -19.95
N PRO A 172 36.60 -23.55 -20.37
CA PRO A 172 35.55 -24.17 -21.19
C PRO A 172 34.22 -24.36 -20.45
N GLU A 173 34.25 -24.45 -19.11
CA GLU A 173 33.11 -24.87 -18.30
C GLU A 173 32.65 -23.83 -17.28
N VAL A 174 33.51 -22.85 -16.95
CA VAL A 174 33.21 -21.77 -15.99
C VAL A 174 33.00 -20.46 -16.73
N THR A 175 31.80 -19.90 -16.62
CA THR A 175 31.39 -18.68 -17.33
C THR A 175 31.59 -17.41 -16.50
N SER A 176 31.62 -17.53 -15.17
CA SER A 176 31.73 -16.38 -14.27
C SER A 176 32.23 -16.78 -12.88
N VAL A 177 32.89 -15.86 -12.20
CA VAL A 177 33.25 -15.96 -10.78
C VAL A 177 32.56 -14.83 -10.02
N ALA A 178 31.70 -15.16 -9.07
CA ALA A 178 30.96 -14.21 -8.24
C ALA A 178 31.22 -14.48 -6.75
N GLY A 179 30.86 -13.54 -5.86
CA GLY A 179 31.05 -13.69 -4.41
C GLY A 179 32.44 -13.31 -3.89
N LEU A 180 33.29 -12.67 -4.71
CA LEU A 180 34.58 -12.09 -4.27
C LEU A 180 34.43 -10.76 -3.53
N GLN A 181 33.19 -10.29 -3.37
CA GLN A 181 32.84 -9.08 -2.64
C GLN A 181 31.60 -9.33 -1.79
N ASP A 182 31.56 -8.72 -0.62
CA ASP A 182 30.43 -8.74 0.30
C ASP A 182 29.80 -7.35 0.50
N TYR A 183 30.11 -6.38 -0.37
CA TYR A 183 29.50 -5.06 -0.30
C TYR A 183 27.97 -5.21 -0.44
N PRO A 184 27.18 -4.67 0.51
CA PRO A 184 25.73 -4.79 0.52
C PRO A 184 25.14 -4.04 -0.67
N THR A 185 24.80 -4.78 -1.73
CA THR A 185 24.20 -4.27 -2.98
C THR A 185 22.69 -4.52 -3.06
N HIS A 186 22.19 -5.42 -2.23
CA HIS A 186 20.78 -5.78 -2.15
C HIS A 186 20.26 -5.29 -0.80
N ARG A 187 19.11 -4.62 -0.83
CA ARG A 187 18.35 -4.27 0.37
C ARG A 187 17.19 -5.25 0.49
N THR A 188 16.70 -5.46 1.70
CA THR A 188 15.29 -5.79 1.84
C THR A 188 14.52 -4.68 1.12
N GLN A 189 13.66 -5.04 0.18
CA GLN A 189 12.55 -4.16 -0.17
C GLN A 189 11.59 -4.25 1.03
N ASP A 190 11.99 -3.70 2.17
CA ASP A 190 11.02 -3.46 3.23
C ASP A 190 10.09 -2.39 2.69
N LEU A 191 8.95 -2.87 2.22
CA LEU A 191 7.72 -2.14 2.44
C LEU A 191 7.64 -1.96 3.96
N THR A 192 7.79 -0.71 4.36
CA THR A 192 7.21 -0.09 5.55
C THR A 192 8.15 0.35 6.65
N ASN A 193 7.75 1.50 7.15
CA ASN A 193 8.24 2.21 8.29
C ASN A 193 8.36 1.24 9.48
N PRO A 194 9.57 0.91 9.99
CA PRO A 194 9.73 -0.03 11.10
C PRO A 194 9.07 0.45 12.41
N SER A 195 8.55 1.69 12.43
CA SER A 195 7.75 2.27 13.50
C SER A 195 6.25 2.38 13.20
N GLY A 196 5.72 1.73 12.15
CA GLY A 196 4.31 1.87 11.77
C GLY A 196 3.98 3.22 11.09
N PHE A 197 2.77 3.35 10.58
CA PHE A 197 2.25 4.58 9.95
C PHE A 197 1.80 5.56 11.04
N ARG A 198 2.58 6.62 11.26
CA ARG A 198 2.41 7.55 12.37
C ARG A 198 1.47 8.70 11.98
N PRO A 199 0.95 9.49 12.95
CA PRO A 199 0.17 10.69 12.65
C PRO A 199 0.85 11.67 11.69
N THR A 200 2.17 11.86 11.83
CA THR A 200 2.93 12.73 10.91
C THR A 200 3.04 12.14 9.52
N ASP A 201 3.13 10.81 9.42
CA ASP A 201 3.18 10.13 8.12
C ASP A 201 1.83 10.26 7.41
N ALA A 202 0.71 10.08 8.13
CA ALA A 202 -0.63 10.32 7.62
C ALA A 202 -0.83 11.78 7.19
N ALA A 203 -0.32 12.73 7.99
CA ALA A 203 -0.45 14.14 7.68
C ALA A 203 0.34 14.54 6.41
N ASP A 204 1.50 13.93 6.18
CA ASP A 204 2.27 14.14 4.96
C ASP A 204 1.70 13.35 3.77
N PHE A 205 1.17 12.14 4.00
CA PHE A 205 0.70 11.25 2.95
C PHE A 205 -0.63 11.69 2.33
N TYR A 206 -1.60 12.09 3.16
CA TYR A 206 -2.92 12.55 2.75
C TYR A 206 -3.04 14.08 2.67
N ASP A 207 -1.92 14.80 2.62
CA ASP A 207 -1.86 16.27 2.59
C ASP A 207 -2.67 16.98 3.69
N VAL A 208 -2.67 16.44 4.92
CA VAL A 208 -3.31 17.07 6.08
C VAL A 208 -2.41 18.16 6.68
N ALA A 209 -1.09 18.02 6.54
CA ALA A 209 -0.11 18.91 7.15
C ALA A 209 -0.31 20.40 6.81
N PRO A 210 -0.72 20.82 5.59
CA PRO A 210 -1.09 22.21 5.31
C PRO A 210 -2.25 22.72 6.17
N LEU A 211 -3.30 21.92 6.36
CA LEU A 211 -4.45 22.29 7.21
C LEU A 211 -4.00 22.50 8.66
N GLN A 212 -3.19 21.59 9.18
CA GLN A 212 -2.63 21.70 10.53
C GLN A 212 -1.72 22.92 10.70
N LYS A 213 -0.89 23.24 9.69
CA LYS A 213 -0.07 24.47 9.68
C LYS A 213 -0.92 25.75 9.64
N ALA A 214 -2.13 25.68 9.07
CA ALA A 214 -3.11 26.78 9.11
C ALA A 214 -3.83 26.89 10.47
N GLY A 215 -3.53 26.02 11.43
CA GLY A 215 -4.13 26.02 12.77
C GLY A 215 -5.42 25.20 12.87
N LEU A 216 -5.74 24.40 11.85
CA LEU A 216 -6.85 23.45 11.88
C LEU A 216 -6.40 22.18 12.59
N ASN A 217 -6.97 21.90 13.76
CA ASN A 217 -6.56 20.82 14.65
C ASN A 217 -7.75 20.16 15.38
N GLY A 218 -8.98 20.43 14.93
CA GLY A 218 -10.22 19.94 15.53
C GLY A 218 -10.82 20.86 16.61
N THR A 219 -10.22 22.02 16.88
CA THR A 219 -10.74 22.95 17.90
C THR A 219 -12.19 23.32 17.62
N GLY A 220 -13.07 23.10 18.61
CA GLY A 220 -14.50 23.41 18.52
C GLY A 220 -15.34 22.30 17.89
N GLN A 221 -14.73 21.21 17.44
CA GLN A 221 -15.42 20.05 16.90
C GLN A 221 -15.61 18.96 17.96
N THR A 222 -16.67 18.16 17.79
CA THR A 222 -16.92 16.97 18.60
C THR A 222 -17.17 15.79 17.68
N ILE A 223 -16.43 14.71 17.89
CA ILE A 223 -16.56 13.45 17.14
C ILE A 223 -17.17 12.41 18.09
N TYR A 224 -18.21 11.74 17.61
CA TYR A 224 -18.96 10.73 18.34
C TYR A 224 -18.64 9.34 17.79
N LEU A 225 -18.51 8.37 18.69
CA LEU A 225 -18.15 6.99 18.37
C LEU A 225 -19.18 6.03 18.96
N VAL A 226 -19.44 4.90 18.29
CA VAL A 226 -20.20 3.77 18.86
C VAL A 226 -19.26 2.59 18.99
N GLU A 227 -19.05 2.11 20.21
CA GLU A 227 -17.96 1.18 20.55
C GLU A 227 -18.44 -0.01 21.38
N ILE A 228 -17.77 -1.16 21.23
CA ILE A 228 -18.13 -2.45 21.87
C ILE A 228 -17.06 -3.01 22.83
N ASP A 229 -15.99 -2.27 23.04
CA ASP A 229 -14.94 -2.54 24.04
C ASP A 229 -14.62 -1.25 24.80
N GLU A 230 -13.76 -1.31 25.83
CA GLU A 230 -13.41 -0.13 26.64
C GLU A 230 -11.96 0.27 26.38
N PHE A 231 -11.70 1.57 26.21
CA PHE A 231 -10.33 2.08 26.06
C PHE A 231 -9.52 2.02 27.36
N GLY A 232 -8.20 1.94 27.22
CA GLY A 232 -7.23 2.04 28.31
C GLY A 232 -6.64 3.44 28.45
N ALA A 233 -7.06 4.21 29.46
CA ALA A 233 -6.52 5.57 29.69
C ALA A 233 -4.97 5.66 29.73
N PRO A 234 -4.21 4.68 30.27
CA PRO A 234 -2.75 4.69 30.20
C PRO A 234 -2.19 4.55 28.78
N ALA A 235 -2.87 3.79 27.89
CA ALA A 235 -2.48 3.60 26.50
C ALA A 235 -2.61 4.92 25.72
N LEU A 236 -3.77 5.57 25.83
CA LEU A 236 -4.01 6.89 25.26
C LEU A 236 -2.98 7.94 25.75
N GLN A 237 -2.64 7.93 27.05
CA GLN A 237 -1.58 8.83 27.56
C GLN A 237 -0.20 8.51 26.99
N ALA A 238 0.13 7.25 26.78
CA ALA A 238 1.39 6.84 26.15
C ALA A 238 1.44 7.28 24.69
N TYR A 239 0.36 7.11 23.94
CA TYR A 239 0.20 7.59 22.56
C TYR A 239 0.39 9.11 22.47
N ALA A 240 -0.36 9.88 23.26
CA ALA A 240 -0.24 11.33 23.28
C ALA A 240 1.18 11.78 23.66
N SER A 241 1.82 11.10 24.61
CA SER A 241 3.19 11.40 25.00
C SER A 241 4.21 11.09 23.90
N LYS A 242 4.09 9.93 23.22
CA LYS A 242 5.00 9.51 22.15
C LYS A 242 4.97 10.49 20.98
N PHE A 243 3.77 10.95 20.60
CA PHE A 243 3.57 11.84 19.46
C PHE A 243 3.52 13.34 19.83
N ASN A 244 3.78 13.68 21.09
CA ASN A 244 3.77 15.06 21.59
C ASN A 244 2.45 15.77 21.30
N LEU A 245 1.34 15.07 21.52
CA LEU A 245 -0.03 15.54 21.39
C LEU A 245 -0.56 16.00 22.76
N PRO A 246 -1.56 16.89 22.80
CA PRO A 246 -2.26 17.23 24.04
C PRO A 246 -2.92 15.99 24.67
N PRO A 247 -3.32 16.05 25.96
CA PRO A 247 -4.16 15.01 26.54
C PRO A 247 -5.49 14.88 25.78
N PHE A 248 -6.01 13.67 25.69
CA PHE A 248 -7.32 13.41 25.11
C PHE A 248 -8.44 14.06 25.94
N ASP A 249 -9.47 14.59 25.27
CA ASP A 249 -10.75 15.01 25.87
C ASP A 249 -11.84 14.00 25.50
N VAL A 250 -11.92 12.91 26.27
CA VAL A 250 -12.90 11.82 26.04
C VAL A 250 -13.99 11.86 27.09
N THR A 251 -15.24 11.78 26.64
CA THR A 251 -16.40 11.54 27.49
C THR A 251 -17.12 10.27 27.06
N VAL A 252 -17.73 9.57 28.01
CA VAL A 252 -18.38 8.28 27.78
C VAL A 252 -19.86 8.41 28.09
N LYS A 253 -20.69 7.79 27.25
CA LYS A 253 -22.12 7.60 27.46
C LYS A 253 -22.46 6.10 27.46
N ARG A 254 -23.32 5.71 28.39
CA ARG A 254 -23.80 4.33 28.55
C ARG A 254 -25.29 4.31 28.77
N ASP A 255 -25.94 3.30 28.21
CA ASP A 255 -27.28 2.87 28.62
C ASP A 255 -27.33 1.33 28.66
N PRO A 256 -26.90 0.71 29.77
CA PRO A 256 -26.90 -0.75 29.92
C PRO A 256 -28.27 -1.40 29.76
N THR A 257 -29.35 -0.63 29.91
CA THR A 257 -30.72 -1.13 29.78
C THR A 257 -31.19 -1.18 28.34
N SER A 258 -30.76 -0.23 27.52
CA SER A 258 -31.18 -0.11 26.12
C SER A 258 -30.17 -0.72 25.14
N TRP A 259 -28.86 -0.55 25.38
CA TRP A 259 -27.78 -0.91 24.45
C TRP A 259 -26.81 -1.94 25.05
N GLY A 260 -27.09 -2.44 26.25
CA GLY A 260 -26.20 -3.36 26.97
C GLY A 260 -24.89 -2.71 27.43
N ASP A 261 -24.00 -3.53 27.98
CA ASP A 261 -22.75 -3.07 28.58
C ASP A 261 -21.57 -3.91 28.06
N PRO A 262 -20.60 -3.33 27.32
CA PRO A 262 -19.46 -4.07 26.81
C PRO A 262 -18.56 -4.62 27.91
N GLY A 263 -18.44 -3.93 29.05
CA GLY A 263 -17.66 -4.38 30.20
C GLY A 263 -18.16 -5.68 30.82
N ALA A 264 -19.46 -5.99 30.67
CA ALA A 264 -20.04 -7.26 31.11
C ALA A 264 -19.72 -8.43 30.17
N GLU A 265 -19.20 -8.17 28.96
CA GLU A 265 -18.85 -9.19 27.97
C GLU A 265 -17.41 -9.66 28.11
N GLY A 266 -16.58 -8.95 28.88
CA GLY A 266 -15.16 -9.22 29.00
C GLY A 266 -14.38 -9.01 27.70
N ASN A 267 -14.96 -8.24 26.75
CA ASN A 267 -14.29 -7.88 25.51
C ASN A 267 -13.15 -6.92 25.84
N SER A 268 -11.93 -7.35 25.56
CA SER A 268 -10.71 -6.54 25.66
C SER A 268 -10.04 -6.44 24.29
N SER A 269 -10.81 -6.03 23.27
CA SER A 269 -10.18 -5.53 22.03
C SER A 269 -9.53 -4.17 22.31
N SER A 270 -8.69 -3.73 21.38
CA SER A 270 -8.08 -2.39 21.41
C SER A 270 -8.68 -1.51 20.31
N GLU A 271 -9.96 -1.75 19.99
CA GLU A 271 -10.68 -1.08 18.89
C GLU A 271 -11.00 0.36 19.29
N THR A 272 -11.61 0.56 20.46
CA THR A 272 -11.83 1.93 20.98
C THR A 272 -10.50 2.68 21.13
N ASP A 273 -9.41 2.02 21.54
CA ASP A 273 -8.09 2.68 21.62
C ASP A 273 -7.62 3.11 20.22
N LEU A 274 -7.69 2.22 19.22
CA LEU A 274 -7.37 2.52 17.82
C LEU A 274 -8.16 3.74 17.32
N ASP A 275 -9.49 3.70 17.41
CA ASP A 275 -10.35 4.76 16.89
C ASP A 275 -10.01 6.13 17.50
N LEU A 276 -9.87 6.18 18.82
CA LEU A 276 -9.51 7.40 19.54
C LEU A 276 -8.11 7.88 19.14
N GLU A 277 -7.11 6.99 19.06
CA GLU A 277 -5.74 7.34 18.72
C GLU A 277 -5.58 7.88 17.30
N ILE A 278 -6.28 7.29 16.32
CA ILE A 278 -6.30 7.78 14.95
C ILE A 278 -6.89 9.18 14.89
N ILE A 279 -8.05 9.38 15.52
CA ILE A 279 -8.69 10.70 15.54
C ILE A 279 -7.78 11.72 16.18
N HIS A 280 -7.22 11.39 17.34
CA HIS A 280 -6.39 12.31 18.13
C HIS A 280 -5.07 12.65 17.42
N GLY A 281 -4.52 11.73 16.62
CA GLY A 281 -3.34 11.97 15.80
C GLY A 281 -3.55 13.05 14.73
N ILE A 282 -4.77 13.17 14.22
CA ILE A 282 -5.11 14.08 13.10
C ILE A 282 -5.78 15.37 13.60
N ALA A 283 -6.74 15.24 14.51
CA ALA A 283 -7.54 16.33 15.08
C ALA A 283 -7.39 16.36 16.62
N PRO A 284 -6.19 16.68 17.14
CA PRO A 284 -5.83 16.54 18.56
C PRO A 284 -6.63 17.42 19.54
N MET A 285 -7.37 18.41 19.04
CA MET A 285 -8.19 19.31 19.85
C MET A 285 -9.70 19.03 19.72
N ALA A 286 -10.09 18.00 18.97
CA ALA A 286 -11.48 17.56 18.91
C ALA A 286 -11.89 16.90 20.23
N LYS A 287 -13.10 17.18 20.69
CA LYS A 287 -13.70 16.45 21.80
C LYS A 287 -14.21 15.10 21.29
N LEU A 288 -13.97 14.03 22.05
CA LEU A 288 -14.40 12.67 21.71
C LEU A 288 -15.52 12.23 22.65
N VAL A 289 -16.58 11.64 22.08
CA VAL A 289 -17.72 11.14 22.84
C VAL A 289 -18.01 9.71 22.45
N VAL A 290 -17.72 8.78 23.35
CA VAL A 290 -17.88 7.34 23.12
C VAL A 290 -19.23 6.87 23.66
N TYR A 291 -20.08 6.32 22.78
CA TYR A 291 -21.29 5.60 23.12
C TYR A 291 -20.97 4.11 23.21
N TYR A 292 -20.87 3.60 24.43
CA TYR A 292 -20.63 2.17 24.63
C TYR A 292 -21.92 1.36 24.46
N ALA A 293 -21.81 0.29 23.68
CA ALA A 293 -22.85 -0.70 23.45
C ALA A 293 -22.28 -2.12 23.61
N SER A 294 -23.15 -3.08 23.91
CA SER A 294 -22.79 -4.50 23.80
C SER A 294 -22.75 -4.90 22.32
N GLY A 295 -21.83 -5.81 21.96
CA GLY A 295 -21.73 -6.35 20.59
C GLY A 295 -22.83 -7.37 20.23
N LYS A 296 -23.88 -7.49 21.05
CA LYS A 296 -24.95 -8.48 20.88
C LYS A 296 -26.21 -7.89 20.27
N GLY A 297 -26.85 -8.68 19.41
CA GLY A 297 -28.15 -8.34 18.83
C GLY A 297 -28.07 -7.01 18.06
N ASP A 298 -29.06 -6.15 18.26
CA ASP A 298 -29.18 -4.82 17.64
C ASP A 298 -28.72 -3.68 18.56
N ASN A 299 -27.86 -3.96 19.54
CA ASN A 299 -27.46 -2.98 20.57
C ASN A 299 -26.62 -1.83 20.00
N VAL A 300 -25.70 -2.13 19.07
CA VAL A 300 -24.93 -1.12 18.32
C VAL A 300 -25.88 -0.22 17.54
N ASP A 301 -26.88 -0.80 16.87
CA ASP A 301 -27.87 -0.06 16.08
C ASP A 301 -28.75 0.84 16.97
N LYS A 302 -29.15 0.36 18.16
CA LYS A 302 -29.86 1.19 19.15
C LYS A 302 -29.00 2.35 19.67
N ALA A 303 -27.72 2.11 19.92
CA ALA A 303 -26.80 3.16 20.36
C ALA A 303 -26.61 4.21 19.25
N LEU A 304 -26.44 3.79 17.99
CA LEU A 304 -26.40 4.68 16.82
C LEU A 304 -27.67 5.54 16.73
N ARG A 305 -28.86 4.93 16.80
CA ARG A 305 -30.14 5.66 16.72
C ARG A 305 -30.28 6.70 17.83
N ALA A 306 -29.85 6.38 19.05
CA ALA A 306 -29.87 7.33 20.14
C ALA A 306 -28.84 8.45 19.96
N LEU A 307 -27.61 8.12 19.53
CA LEU A 307 -26.54 9.09 19.26
C LEU A 307 -27.00 10.15 18.26
N VAL A 308 -27.50 9.73 17.10
CA VAL A 308 -27.92 10.68 16.05
C VAL A 308 -29.16 11.48 16.43
N GLN A 309 -29.99 10.95 17.33
CA GLN A 309 -31.13 11.68 17.89
C GLN A 309 -30.69 12.73 18.92
N ASP A 310 -29.74 12.40 19.78
CA ASP A 310 -29.24 13.27 20.84
C ASP A 310 -28.37 14.41 20.30
N HIS A 311 -27.69 14.16 19.18
CA HIS A 311 -26.66 15.04 18.63
C HIS A 311 -26.84 15.25 17.12
N PRO A 312 -27.87 16.01 16.69
CA PRO A 312 -27.96 16.44 15.30
C PRO A 312 -26.78 17.36 14.94
N ALA A 313 -26.41 17.40 13.65
CA ALA A 313 -25.27 18.17 13.16
C ALA A 313 -23.92 17.76 13.80
N SER A 314 -23.72 16.45 14.00
CA SER A 314 -22.51 15.87 14.57
C SER A 314 -21.64 15.14 13.55
N ILE A 315 -20.39 14.88 13.91
CA ILE A 315 -19.51 13.95 13.19
C ILE A 315 -19.54 12.63 13.94
N VAL A 316 -19.84 11.53 13.24
CA VAL A 316 -19.96 10.18 13.80
C VAL A 316 -19.02 9.23 13.06
N THR A 317 -18.32 8.37 13.80
CA THR A 317 -17.57 7.24 13.23
C THR A 317 -17.96 5.93 13.92
N ILE A 318 -17.97 4.84 13.15
CA ILE A 318 -18.24 3.48 13.63
C ILE A 318 -17.28 2.51 12.93
N SER A 319 -16.41 1.88 13.71
CA SER A 319 -15.44 0.91 13.20
C SER A 319 -15.88 -0.54 13.41
N LEU A 320 -17.16 -0.83 13.16
CA LEU A 320 -17.76 -2.13 13.45
C LEU A 320 -18.33 -2.81 12.20
N GLY A 321 -18.11 -4.13 12.10
CA GLY A 321 -18.57 -4.98 11.02
C GLY A 321 -19.72 -5.88 11.42
N GLN A 322 -20.74 -5.98 10.55
CA GLN A 322 -21.78 -6.99 10.61
C GLN A 322 -22.10 -7.49 9.20
N CYS A 323 -21.98 -8.80 9.00
CA CYS A 323 -22.40 -9.47 7.77
C CYS A 323 -23.87 -9.17 7.45
N GLU A 324 -24.11 -8.47 6.35
CA GLU A 324 -25.45 -8.06 5.91
C GLU A 324 -26.39 -9.28 5.75
N ALA A 325 -25.86 -10.42 5.32
CA ALA A 325 -26.64 -11.66 5.21
C ALA A 325 -27.27 -12.10 6.55
N SER A 326 -26.66 -11.77 7.70
CA SER A 326 -27.05 -12.23 9.05
C SER A 326 -27.96 -11.28 9.82
N VAL A 327 -28.21 -10.07 9.30
CA VAL A 327 -28.98 -9.02 9.97
C VAL A 327 -30.48 -9.39 10.04
N ASP A 328 -31.11 -9.11 11.19
CA ASP A 328 -32.56 -9.19 11.33
C ASP A 328 -33.25 -8.23 10.35
N PRO A 329 -34.12 -8.71 9.44
CA PRO A 329 -34.79 -7.86 8.45
C PRO A 329 -35.61 -6.69 9.02
N ALA A 330 -35.93 -6.67 10.32
CA ALA A 330 -36.61 -5.56 10.98
C ALA A 330 -35.69 -4.36 11.32
N VAL A 331 -34.37 -4.55 11.32
CA VAL A 331 -33.36 -3.55 11.70
C VAL A 331 -33.08 -2.54 10.56
N PRO A 332 -32.81 -2.96 9.30
CA PRO A 332 -32.50 -2.05 8.18
C PRO A 332 -33.46 -0.86 7.99
N PRO A 333 -34.79 -1.03 8.03
CA PRO A 333 -35.70 0.11 7.86
C PRO A 333 -35.65 1.12 9.01
N GLN A 334 -35.26 0.70 10.22
CA GLN A 334 -35.17 1.59 11.39
C GLN A 334 -33.91 2.44 11.34
N ASP A 335 -32.78 1.82 10.99
CA ASP A 335 -31.50 2.53 10.92
C ASP A 335 -31.45 3.44 9.69
N ASP A 336 -32.02 3.04 8.56
CA ASP A 336 -32.16 3.89 7.38
C ASP A 336 -32.98 5.14 7.69
N ALA A 337 -34.10 4.99 8.41
CA ALA A 337 -34.91 6.13 8.82
C ALA A 337 -34.15 7.07 9.77
N ALA A 338 -33.42 6.52 10.75
CA ALA A 338 -32.68 7.32 11.72
C ALA A 338 -31.48 8.04 11.10
N THR A 339 -30.66 7.34 10.31
CA THR A 339 -29.50 7.93 9.64
C THR A 339 -29.91 8.91 8.55
N THR A 340 -31.02 8.69 7.86
CA THR A 340 -31.57 9.69 6.91
C THR A 340 -32.05 10.96 7.62
N ALA A 341 -32.71 10.84 8.79
CA ALA A 341 -33.07 11.99 9.60
C ALA A 341 -31.84 12.74 10.13
N ALA A 342 -30.79 12.01 10.49
CA ALA A 342 -29.50 12.57 10.92
C ALA A 342 -28.82 13.35 9.78
N ALA A 343 -28.70 12.74 8.60
CA ALA A 343 -28.17 13.35 7.39
C ALA A 343 -28.93 14.64 7.03
N ALA A 344 -30.26 14.61 7.08
CA ALA A 344 -31.10 15.79 6.87
C ALA A 344 -30.91 16.88 7.94
N SER A 345 -30.41 16.52 9.12
CA SER A 345 -30.09 17.44 10.23
C SER A 345 -28.61 17.87 10.23
N GLY A 346 -27.85 17.54 9.18
CA GLY A 346 -26.45 17.95 9.03
C GLY A 346 -25.44 17.03 9.74
N THR A 347 -25.82 15.82 10.13
CA THR A 347 -24.88 14.83 10.69
C THR A 347 -24.07 14.17 9.59
N THR A 348 -22.76 14.07 9.78
CA THR A 348 -21.83 13.27 8.97
C THR A 348 -21.58 11.94 9.67
N ILE A 349 -21.73 10.82 8.97
CA ILE A 349 -21.51 9.47 9.53
C ILE A 349 -20.51 8.73 8.65
N PHE A 350 -19.40 8.26 9.23
CA PHE A 350 -18.41 7.39 8.59
C PHE A 350 -18.49 6.00 9.20
N VAL A 351 -18.45 4.96 8.37
CA VAL A 351 -18.51 3.57 8.84
C VAL A 351 -17.48 2.74 8.09
N SER A 352 -16.68 1.97 8.82
CA SER A 352 -15.73 1.02 8.23
C SER A 352 -16.47 0.04 7.31
N SER A 353 -15.94 -0.21 6.12
CA SER A 353 -16.61 -1.04 5.12
C SER A 353 -16.51 -2.54 5.41
N GLY A 354 -15.60 -2.94 6.31
CA GLY A 354 -15.33 -4.32 6.69
C GLY A 354 -13.90 -4.74 6.35
N ASP A 355 -13.45 -5.81 6.98
CA ASP A 355 -12.05 -6.29 6.91
C ASP A 355 -11.92 -7.67 6.25
N ARG A 356 -12.99 -8.13 5.61
CA ARG A 356 -13.10 -9.48 5.00
C ARG A 356 -13.26 -9.43 3.48
N GLY A 357 -12.80 -8.36 2.85
CA GLY A 357 -12.96 -8.17 1.42
C GLY A 357 -14.45 -8.13 1.01
N ALA A 358 -14.78 -8.78 -0.10
CA ALA A 358 -16.16 -8.96 -0.54
C ALA A 358 -16.97 -9.98 0.30
N TYR A 359 -16.42 -10.54 1.38
CA TYR A 359 -16.92 -11.72 2.09
C TYR A 359 -17.13 -11.49 3.60
N GLU A 360 -17.88 -10.45 3.98
CA GLU A 360 -18.09 -10.04 5.39
C GLU A 360 -18.64 -11.16 6.29
N CYS A 361 -19.22 -12.21 5.71
CA CYS A 361 -19.80 -13.34 6.44
C CYS A 361 -18.80 -14.44 6.85
N ILE A 362 -17.51 -14.32 6.51
CA ILE A 362 -16.48 -15.29 6.90
C ILE A 362 -16.48 -15.62 8.41
N PRO A 363 -16.55 -14.63 9.34
CA PRO A 363 -16.60 -14.91 10.78
C PRO A 363 -17.82 -15.73 11.21
N ASN A 364 -18.90 -15.72 10.42
CA ASN A 364 -20.11 -16.51 10.65
C ASN A 364 -19.98 -17.96 10.15
N GLY A 365 -18.80 -18.35 9.63
CA GLY A 365 -18.56 -19.65 9.03
C GLY A 365 -18.99 -19.76 7.56
N ASP A 366 -19.38 -18.66 6.92
CA ASP A 366 -19.72 -18.61 5.49
C ASP A 366 -18.56 -17.99 4.70
N ASN A 367 -17.79 -18.84 4.03
CA ASN A 367 -16.56 -18.45 3.35
C ASN A 367 -16.73 -18.09 1.87
N ASN A 368 -17.95 -18.13 1.33
CA ASN A 368 -18.17 -17.96 -0.11
C ASN A 368 -19.26 -16.95 -0.47
N THR A 369 -20.12 -16.56 0.47
CA THR A 369 -21.17 -15.56 0.19
C THR A 369 -20.57 -14.17 0.07
N VAL A 370 -20.75 -13.57 -1.11
CA VAL A 370 -20.46 -12.16 -1.33
C VAL A 370 -21.48 -11.35 -0.53
N SER A 371 -21.01 -10.64 0.49
CA SER A 371 -21.83 -9.81 1.37
C SER A 371 -20.98 -8.67 1.88
N PRO A 372 -21.48 -7.42 1.80
CA PRO A 372 -20.80 -6.28 2.40
C PRO A 372 -21.10 -6.18 3.91
N ASN A 373 -20.48 -5.19 4.56
CA ASN A 373 -20.87 -4.73 5.90
C ASN A 373 -22.24 -4.03 5.85
N TYR A 374 -23.13 -4.38 6.77
CA TYR A 374 -24.49 -3.88 6.86
C TYR A 374 -24.57 -2.39 7.22
N ILE A 375 -23.96 -1.97 8.33
CA ILE A 375 -24.09 -0.58 8.80
C ILE A 375 -23.49 0.36 7.74
N SER A 376 -22.37 -0.03 7.14
CA SER A 376 -21.73 0.67 6.03
C SER A 376 -22.58 0.67 4.73
N ALA A 377 -23.58 -0.23 4.63
CA ALA A 377 -24.53 -0.27 3.51
C ALA A 377 -25.62 0.80 3.57
N LEU A 378 -25.85 1.40 4.74
CA LEU A 378 -26.87 2.43 4.89
C LEU A 378 -26.63 3.58 3.88
N PRO A 379 -27.64 3.99 3.09
CA PRO A 379 -27.47 5.04 2.10
C PRO A 379 -27.04 6.39 2.68
N SER A 380 -27.39 6.67 3.93
CA SER A 380 -27.13 7.96 4.58
C SER A 380 -25.84 7.98 5.39
N VAL A 381 -24.93 7.02 5.18
CA VAL A 381 -23.59 6.97 5.77
C VAL A 381 -22.52 6.90 4.68
N THR A 382 -21.32 7.37 4.99
CA THR A 382 -20.14 7.26 4.14
C THR A 382 -19.41 5.96 4.48
N SER A 383 -19.38 5.03 3.53
CA SER A 383 -18.66 3.75 3.66
C SER A 383 -17.18 3.94 3.39
N VAL A 384 -16.31 3.51 4.31
CA VAL A 384 -14.86 3.75 4.23
C VAL A 384 -14.10 2.44 4.04
N GLY A 385 -13.49 2.31 2.87
CA GLY A 385 -12.62 1.24 2.41
C GLY A 385 -11.17 1.36 2.87
N GLY A 386 -10.37 0.41 2.40
CA GLY A 386 -9.02 0.16 2.85
C GLY A 386 -8.00 0.14 1.70
N THR A 387 -6.89 0.83 1.90
CA THR A 387 -5.71 0.80 1.03
C THR A 387 -4.48 0.25 1.74
N THR A 388 -3.54 -0.27 0.97
CA THR A 388 -2.14 -0.44 1.35
C THR A 388 -1.39 0.82 0.92
N VAL A 389 -0.75 1.51 1.86
CA VAL A 389 -0.01 2.74 1.56
C VAL A 389 1.48 2.50 1.35
N TYR A 390 2.03 3.21 0.38
CA TYR A 390 3.45 3.18 0.07
C TYR A 390 3.97 4.61 0.04
N MET A 391 4.60 5.04 1.13
CA MET A 391 5.19 6.37 1.22
C MET A 391 6.31 6.58 0.19
N SER A 392 6.47 7.83 -0.25
CA SER A 392 7.61 8.21 -1.07
C SER A 392 8.93 8.13 -0.27
N ALA A 393 10.06 7.98 -0.97
CA ALA A 393 11.37 7.93 -0.33
C ALA A 393 11.76 9.23 0.41
N THR A 394 11.05 10.33 0.16
CA THR A 394 11.25 11.64 0.79
C THR A 394 10.16 12.00 1.80
N GLY A 395 9.24 11.07 2.11
CA GLY A 395 8.03 11.37 2.87
C GLY A 395 6.87 11.82 1.97
N GLY A 396 5.64 11.73 2.47
CA GLY A 396 4.42 12.03 1.73
C GLY A 396 3.94 10.96 0.74
N TYR A 397 2.95 11.32 -0.07
CA TYR A 397 2.29 10.41 -1.01
C TYR A 397 3.28 9.75 -1.97
N GLY A 398 3.24 8.42 -2.06
CA GLY A 398 4.02 7.66 -3.04
C GLY A 398 3.11 6.92 -4.03
N ARG A 399 2.39 5.91 -3.52
CA ARG A 399 1.34 5.18 -4.25
C ARG A 399 0.45 4.42 -3.26
N GLU A 400 -0.68 3.93 -3.74
CA GLU A 400 -1.57 3.02 -3.00
C GLU A 400 -2.01 1.85 -3.87
N SER A 401 -2.39 0.76 -3.20
CA SER A 401 -3.16 -0.34 -3.79
C SER A 401 -4.36 -0.65 -2.91
N ALA A 402 -5.42 -1.23 -3.49
CA ALA A 402 -6.53 -1.73 -2.69
C ALA A 402 -6.03 -2.83 -1.74
N TRP A 403 -6.46 -2.75 -0.48
CA TRP A 403 -6.07 -3.71 0.54
C TRP A 403 -6.76 -5.06 0.30
N GLY A 404 -5.96 -6.10 0.10
CA GLY A 404 -6.42 -7.47 -0.04
C GLY A 404 -5.32 -8.49 0.19
N GLU A 405 -5.54 -9.36 1.16
CA GLU A 405 -4.66 -10.42 1.64
C GLU A 405 -5.37 -11.77 1.48
N PRO A 406 -5.30 -12.42 0.30
CA PRO A 406 -6.11 -13.61 0.03
C PRO A 406 -5.79 -14.83 0.88
N ALA A 407 -4.58 -14.94 1.43
CA ALA A 407 -4.20 -16.07 2.27
C ALA A 407 -4.81 -15.94 3.68
N GLU A 408 -4.90 -14.72 4.18
CA GLU A 408 -5.44 -14.34 5.48
C GLU A 408 -6.96 -14.14 5.42
N GLN A 409 -7.50 -13.91 4.22
CA GLN A 409 -8.89 -13.50 3.96
C GLN A 409 -9.22 -12.15 4.60
N TRP A 410 -8.26 -11.24 4.55
CA TRP A 410 -8.38 -9.88 5.04
C TRP A 410 -8.37 -8.92 3.85
N GLY A 411 -9.08 -7.83 3.94
CA GLY A 411 -9.13 -6.86 2.84
C GLY A 411 -10.27 -5.89 2.99
N SER A 412 -10.23 -4.83 2.19
CA SER A 412 -11.25 -3.78 2.23
C SER A 412 -12.65 -4.33 1.97
N GLY A 413 -13.61 -4.01 2.83
CA GLY A 413 -15.00 -4.33 2.59
C GLY A 413 -15.51 -3.68 1.29
N GLY A 414 -16.42 -4.38 0.60
CA GLY A 414 -17.07 -3.80 -0.57
C GLY A 414 -17.92 -4.78 -1.37
N GLY A 415 -19.03 -4.27 -1.90
CA GLY A 415 -20.03 -5.08 -2.60
C GLY A 415 -21.35 -4.33 -2.80
N ASN A 416 -22.35 -5.07 -3.28
CA ASN A 416 -23.72 -4.57 -3.41
C ASN A 416 -24.52 -4.93 -2.17
N SER A 417 -25.24 -3.95 -1.62
CA SER A 417 -26.22 -4.20 -0.55
C SER A 417 -27.35 -5.10 -1.05
N LYS A 418 -27.85 -6.00 -0.20
CA LYS A 418 -29.10 -6.75 -0.45
C LYS A 418 -30.35 -6.00 -0.01
N PHE A 419 -30.22 -4.99 0.86
CA PHE A 419 -31.34 -4.26 1.45
C PHE A 419 -31.64 -2.94 0.73
N PHE A 420 -30.61 -2.21 0.32
CA PHE A 420 -30.73 -0.82 -0.10
C PHE A 420 -30.52 -0.65 -1.60
N LYS A 421 -31.41 0.11 -2.23
CA LYS A 421 -31.30 0.48 -3.65
C LYS A 421 -30.18 1.50 -3.86
N LEU A 422 -29.64 1.55 -5.08
CA LEU A 422 -28.65 2.53 -5.48
C LEU A 422 -29.22 3.95 -5.28
N PRO A 423 -28.61 4.77 -4.41
CA PRO A 423 -29.06 6.15 -4.20
C PRO A 423 -28.81 7.01 -5.43
N ALA A 424 -29.65 8.02 -5.66
CA ALA A 424 -29.56 8.87 -6.85
C ALA A 424 -28.27 9.69 -6.94
N TRP A 425 -27.62 9.96 -5.80
CA TRP A 425 -26.34 10.65 -5.74
C TRP A 425 -25.15 9.75 -6.06
N GLN A 426 -25.30 8.42 -5.94
CA GLN A 426 -24.21 7.46 -6.19
C GLN A 426 -24.01 7.31 -7.71
N THR A 427 -23.29 8.27 -8.29
CA THR A 427 -23.08 8.41 -9.73
C THR A 427 -21.68 8.95 -10.00
N GLY A 428 -21.07 8.52 -11.10
CA GLY A 428 -19.73 8.93 -11.48
C GLY A 428 -19.05 7.89 -12.36
N PRO A 429 -17.83 8.17 -12.83
CA PRO A 429 -16.99 7.17 -13.49
C PRO A 429 -16.82 5.93 -12.61
N GLY A 430 -16.90 4.73 -13.19
CA GLY A 430 -16.70 3.47 -12.46
C GLY A 430 -17.92 2.90 -11.72
N VAL A 431 -18.82 3.75 -11.21
CA VAL A 431 -20.02 3.32 -10.44
C VAL A 431 -20.92 2.36 -11.22
N LYS A 432 -21.13 2.63 -12.52
CA LYS A 432 -21.86 1.72 -13.40
C LYS A 432 -20.87 0.84 -14.15
N ASN A 433 -20.70 -0.39 -13.68
CA ASN A 433 -19.80 -1.38 -14.26
C ASN A 433 -20.51 -2.76 -14.39
N GLN A 434 -19.76 -3.80 -14.70
CA GLN A 434 -20.29 -5.15 -14.95
C GLN A 434 -20.85 -5.86 -13.71
N PHE A 435 -20.51 -5.39 -12.50
CA PHE A 435 -20.96 -5.96 -11.22
C PHE A 435 -22.14 -5.17 -10.61
N SER A 436 -22.48 -4.01 -11.18
CA SER A 436 -23.59 -3.19 -10.72
C SER A 436 -24.94 -3.87 -10.97
N ASP A 437 -25.78 -3.96 -9.94
CA ASP A 437 -27.11 -4.57 -9.99
C ASP A 437 -28.26 -3.58 -9.68
N GLY A 438 -27.94 -2.31 -9.42
CA GLY A 438 -28.91 -1.28 -9.04
C GLY A 438 -29.13 -1.15 -7.53
N SER A 439 -28.32 -1.82 -6.71
CA SER A 439 -28.27 -1.69 -5.25
C SER A 439 -27.18 -0.70 -4.80
N ARG A 440 -27.23 -0.26 -3.54
CA ARG A 440 -26.18 0.60 -2.93
C ARG A 440 -24.84 -0.15 -2.99
N GLN A 441 -23.81 0.50 -3.51
CA GLN A 441 -22.49 -0.10 -3.71
C GLN A 441 -21.49 0.42 -2.67
N GLN A 442 -20.61 -0.40 -2.13
CA GLN A 442 -19.59 -0.02 -1.15
C GLN A 442 -18.17 -0.35 -1.66
N PRO A 443 -17.14 0.37 -1.18
CA PRO A 443 -17.20 1.54 -0.30
C PRO A 443 -17.44 2.86 -1.06
N ASP A 444 -17.57 3.98 -0.35
CA ASP A 444 -17.67 5.32 -0.96
C ASP A 444 -16.29 5.96 -1.14
N VAL A 445 -15.43 5.85 -0.13
CA VAL A 445 -14.04 6.36 -0.12
C VAL A 445 -13.13 5.33 0.55
N ALA A 446 -11.83 5.56 0.61
CA ALA A 446 -10.89 4.68 1.30
C ALA A 446 -9.78 5.44 2.05
N ALA A 447 -9.05 4.76 2.94
CA ALA A 447 -7.78 5.20 3.49
C ALA A 447 -6.96 3.98 3.96
N ASN A 448 -5.78 4.20 4.53
CA ASN A 448 -4.84 3.15 4.94
C ASN A 448 -5.50 2.17 5.92
N ALA A 449 -5.46 0.89 5.56
CA ALA A 449 -6.04 -0.20 6.34
C ALA A 449 -5.18 -1.48 6.33
N ASP A 450 -4.17 -1.58 5.49
CA ASP A 450 -3.34 -2.78 5.44
C ASP A 450 -2.42 -2.86 6.67
N SER A 451 -2.37 -4.03 7.31
CA SER A 451 -1.49 -4.28 8.46
C SER A 451 0.00 -4.19 8.10
N LEU A 452 0.37 -4.47 6.85
CA LEU A 452 1.73 -4.30 6.32
C LEU A 452 2.15 -2.84 6.38
N SER A 453 1.23 -1.92 6.14
CA SER A 453 1.40 -0.47 6.31
C SER A 453 0.65 0.07 7.52
N GLY A 454 0.49 -0.76 8.56
CA GLY A 454 -0.41 -0.51 9.68
C GLY A 454 -0.05 0.75 10.48
N TRP A 455 -1.07 1.32 11.11
CA TRP A 455 -0.98 2.49 11.98
C TRP A 455 -0.26 2.16 13.29
N ASP A 456 0.61 3.06 13.72
CA ASP A 456 1.31 2.98 15.00
C ASP A 456 0.35 3.33 16.15
N ILE A 457 0.07 2.37 17.03
CA ILE A 457 -0.92 2.47 18.11
C ILE A 457 -0.40 1.95 19.45
N PHE A 458 -1.09 2.27 20.55
CA PHE A 458 -0.94 1.64 21.85
C PHE A 458 -2.21 0.88 22.22
N GLY A 459 -2.10 -0.44 22.33
CA GLY A 459 -3.18 -1.27 22.85
C GLY A 459 -3.46 -1.00 24.33
N SER A 460 -4.63 -1.41 24.80
CA SER A 460 -5.18 -1.13 26.13
C SER A 460 -4.31 -1.60 27.31
N GLN A 461 -3.29 -2.43 27.06
CA GLN A 461 -2.31 -2.87 28.05
C GLN A 461 -1.08 -1.95 28.06
N PRO A 462 -0.58 -1.50 29.23
CA PRO A 462 0.60 -0.64 29.31
C PRO A 462 1.82 -1.24 28.59
N GLY A 463 2.35 -0.51 27.60
CA GLY A 463 3.51 -0.95 26.80
C GLY A 463 3.16 -1.83 25.59
N ALA A 464 1.88 -2.02 25.26
CA ALA A 464 1.42 -2.71 24.05
C ALA A 464 1.49 -1.79 22.81
N GLU A 465 2.66 -1.21 22.55
CA GLU A 465 2.94 -0.48 21.31
C GLU A 465 3.02 -1.48 20.14
N GLY A 466 2.36 -1.16 19.03
CA GLY A 466 2.34 -2.03 17.86
C GLY A 466 1.74 -1.36 16.63
N THR A 467 1.59 -2.15 15.57
CA THR A 467 0.97 -1.70 14.33
C THR A 467 -0.33 -2.44 14.07
N VAL A 468 -1.37 -1.72 13.67
CA VAL A 468 -2.68 -2.30 13.35
C VAL A 468 -3.20 -1.80 12.00
N GLY A 469 -3.92 -2.65 11.29
CA GLY A 469 -4.64 -2.32 10.06
C GLY A 469 -6.14 -2.23 10.31
N GLY A 470 -6.93 -2.63 9.31
CA GLY A 470 -8.39 -2.59 9.32
C GLY A 470 -8.95 -1.30 8.72
N THR A 471 -10.09 -1.41 8.05
CA THR A 471 -10.93 -0.27 7.67
C THR A 471 -11.44 0.48 8.91
N SER A 472 -11.37 -0.16 10.07
CA SER A 472 -11.42 0.43 11.40
C SER A 472 -10.46 1.58 11.63
N ALA A 473 -9.26 1.60 11.03
CA ALA A 473 -8.38 2.77 11.11
C ALA A 473 -8.76 3.86 10.08
N ALA A 474 -9.38 3.46 8.97
CA ALA A 474 -9.71 4.36 7.86
C ALA A 474 -10.94 5.24 8.15
N ALA A 475 -11.99 4.70 8.76
CA ALA A 475 -13.20 5.45 9.13
C ALA A 475 -12.95 6.62 10.13
N PRO A 476 -12.28 6.40 11.29
CA PRO A 476 -11.93 7.47 12.22
C PRO A 476 -10.99 8.50 11.61
N PHE A 477 -10.10 8.10 10.70
CA PHE A 477 -9.27 9.04 9.94
C PHE A 477 -10.12 10.01 9.12
N TRP A 478 -11.13 9.53 8.39
CA TRP A 478 -12.06 10.37 7.64
C TRP A 478 -12.93 11.26 8.54
N ALA A 479 -13.34 10.78 9.72
CA ALA A 479 -14.03 11.60 10.70
C ALA A 479 -13.15 12.72 11.25
N ALA A 480 -11.88 12.44 11.54
CA ALA A 480 -10.92 13.43 11.99
C ALA A 480 -10.60 14.48 10.92
N LEU A 481 -10.42 14.04 9.66
CA LEU A 481 -10.28 14.94 8.52
C LEU A 481 -11.49 15.86 8.39
N THR A 482 -12.71 15.32 8.52
CA THR A 482 -13.95 16.11 8.49
C THR A 482 -13.99 17.14 9.60
N ALA A 483 -13.49 16.85 10.80
CA ALA A 483 -13.39 17.85 11.86
C ALA A 483 -12.44 19.01 11.49
N LEU A 484 -11.36 18.75 10.76
CA LEU A 484 -10.48 19.82 10.26
C LEU A 484 -11.22 20.68 9.21
N VAL A 485 -11.97 20.04 8.31
CA VAL A 485 -12.78 20.72 7.29
C VAL A 485 -13.89 21.56 7.95
N ASP A 486 -14.64 21.00 8.89
CA ASP A 486 -15.70 21.72 9.61
C ASP A 486 -15.15 22.88 10.44
N GLN A 487 -13.95 22.75 11.03
CA GLN A 487 -13.27 23.86 11.67
C GLN A 487 -12.94 24.98 10.66
N ASN A 488 -12.49 24.63 9.45
CA ASN A 488 -12.22 25.60 8.38
C ASN A 488 -13.51 26.32 7.94
N LEU A 489 -14.55 25.56 7.62
CA LEU A 489 -15.85 26.08 7.20
C LEU A 489 -16.45 27.00 8.26
N ALA A 490 -16.34 26.65 9.54
CA ALA A 490 -16.78 27.51 10.65
C ALA A 490 -16.02 28.85 10.71
N GLN A 491 -14.70 28.86 10.48
CA GLN A 491 -13.92 30.11 10.41
C GLN A 491 -14.37 31.01 9.26
N LEU A 492 -14.82 30.39 8.17
CA LEU A 492 -15.39 31.05 6.99
C LEU A 492 -16.89 31.38 7.13
N LYS A 493 -17.52 30.99 8.23
CA LYS A 493 -18.97 31.11 8.50
C LYS A 493 -19.83 30.40 7.46
N LEU A 494 -19.36 29.26 6.99
CA LEU A 494 -20.09 28.34 6.12
C LEU A 494 -20.70 27.21 6.96
N PRO A 495 -21.75 26.53 6.45
CA PRO A 495 -22.26 25.30 7.04
C PRO A 495 -21.17 24.23 7.17
N SER A 496 -21.34 23.31 8.13
CA SER A 496 -20.52 22.08 8.21
C SER A 496 -20.83 21.15 7.04
N VAL A 497 -19.94 20.19 6.80
CA VAL A 497 -20.03 19.20 5.72
C VAL A 497 -21.38 18.46 5.71
N GLY A 498 -21.84 18.00 6.87
CA GLY A 498 -23.05 17.19 6.99
C GLY A 498 -23.01 15.93 6.13
N PHE A 499 -24.09 15.60 5.44
CA PHE A 499 -24.12 14.37 4.65
C PHE A 499 -23.13 14.43 3.46
N ALA A 500 -22.00 13.76 3.61
CA ALA A 500 -20.83 13.91 2.73
C ALA A 500 -20.98 13.22 1.35
N ASN A 501 -21.81 12.18 1.21
CA ASN A 501 -21.80 11.40 -0.04
C ASN A 501 -22.17 12.23 -1.29
N PRO A 502 -23.26 13.01 -1.33
CA PRO A 502 -23.57 13.82 -2.51
C PRO A 502 -22.43 14.76 -2.95
N PRO A 503 -21.80 15.57 -2.07
CA PRO A 503 -20.66 16.38 -2.48
C PRO A 503 -19.45 15.54 -2.90
N LEU A 504 -19.10 14.46 -2.19
CA LEU A 504 -17.95 13.61 -2.57
C LEU A 504 -18.09 13.03 -3.99
N TYR A 505 -19.27 12.51 -4.34
CA TYR A 505 -19.53 12.00 -5.70
C TYR A 505 -19.64 13.12 -6.74
N ALA A 506 -19.99 14.34 -6.34
CA ALA A 506 -19.92 15.50 -7.22
C ALA A 506 -18.45 15.90 -7.49
N PHE A 507 -17.58 15.89 -6.46
CA PHE A 507 -16.16 16.22 -6.60
C PHE A 507 -15.42 15.21 -7.48
N ALA A 508 -15.73 13.92 -7.36
CA ALA A 508 -15.13 12.86 -8.19
C ALA A 508 -15.48 13.00 -9.69
N GLN A 509 -16.54 13.72 -10.04
CA GLN A 509 -16.86 14.06 -11.43
C GLN A 509 -16.02 15.23 -11.95
N ASN A 510 -15.21 15.86 -11.09
CA ASN A 510 -14.33 16.99 -11.34
C ASN A 510 -15.01 18.10 -12.17
N PRO A 511 -16.11 18.70 -11.66
CA PRO A 511 -16.81 19.77 -12.34
C PRO A 511 -15.90 20.99 -12.55
N SER A 512 -16.19 21.76 -13.60
CA SER A 512 -15.47 23.00 -13.88
C SER A 512 -15.58 23.97 -12.72
N GLY A 513 -14.45 24.33 -12.10
CA GLY A 513 -14.41 25.28 -10.98
C GLY A 513 -13.65 24.76 -9.76
N LEU A 514 -13.45 23.43 -9.66
CA LEU A 514 -12.59 22.84 -8.64
C LEU A 514 -11.11 22.95 -9.05
N PRO A 515 -10.21 23.23 -8.10
CA PRO A 515 -8.78 23.42 -8.38
C PRO A 515 -8.06 22.10 -8.70
N ALA A 516 -8.46 20.98 -8.09
CA ALA A 516 -7.86 19.66 -8.24
C ALA A 516 -8.88 18.55 -7.97
N ASN A 517 -8.56 17.30 -8.34
CA ASN A 517 -9.34 16.14 -7.90
C ASN A 517 -8.96 15.83 -6.44
N PRO A 518 -9.90 15.79 -5.49
CA PRO A 518 -9.59 15.60 -4.08
C PRO A 518 -9.34 14.13 -3.72
N PHE A 519 -9.33 13.23 -4.71
CA PHE A 519 -9.10 11.81 -4.50
C PHE A 519 -7.86 11.31 -5.25
N HIS A 520 -7.07 10.50 -4.55
CA HIS A 520 -6.12 9.59 -5.17
C HIS A 520 -6.87 8.35 -5.66
N ASP A 521 -7.00 8.20 -6.99
CA ASP A 521 -7.66 7.06 -7.63
C ASP A 521 -6.80 5.80 -7.56
N ILE A 522 -7.26 4.78 -6.84
CA ILE A 522 -6.55 3.51 -6.67
C ILE A 522 -6.95 2.55 -7.78
N VAL A 523 -5.99 2.19 -8.64
CA VAL A 523 -6.25 1.37 -9.84
C VAL A 523 -5.53 0.02 -9.82
N THR A 524 -5.00 -0.37 -8.66
CA THR A 524 -4.28 -1.64 -8.48
C THR A 524 -4.70 -2.33 -7.19
N GLY A 525 -4.59 -3.66 -7.15
CA GLY A 525 -5.05 -4.46 -6.02
C GLY A 525 -6.49 -4.96 -6.19
N THR A 526 -7.01 -5.57 -5.15
CA THR A 526 -8.33 -6.21 -5.15
C THR A 526 -8.84 -6.35 -3.73
N ASN A 527 -10.15 -6.31 -3.53
CA ASN A 527 -10.78 -6.60 -2.23
C ASN A 527 -11.07 -8.09 -2.02
N LEU A 528 -10.14 -8.95 -2.41
CA LEU A 528 -10.29 -10.42 -2.52
C LEU A 528 -11.20 -10.93 -3.64
N LEU A 529 -12.04 -10.09 -4.24
CA LEU A 529 -12.89 -10.48 -5.38
C LEU A 529 -12.86 -9.46 -6.51
N ASN A 530 -13.16 -8.20 -6.21
CA ASN A 530 -13.27 -7.14 -7.19
C ASN A 530 -11.93 -6.41 -7.31
N PRO A 531 -11.40 -6.25 -8.53
CA PRO A 531 -10.18 -5.48 -8.75
C PRO A 531 -10.47 -3.99 -8.56
N ALA A 532 -9.45 -3.25 -8.11
CA ALA A 532 -9.46 -1.81 -8.17
C ALA A 532 -9.36 -1.34 -9.65
N THR A 533 -10.09 -0.30 -10.03
CA THR A 533 -10.22 0.15 -11.43
C THR A 533 -10.37 1.67 -11.51
N PRO A 534 -9.99 2.32 -12.63
CA PRO A 534 -10.12 3.77 -12.76
C PRO A 534 -11.51 4.32 -12.42
N GLY A 535 -11.55 5.35 -11.59
CA GLY A 535 -12.78 5.94 -11.06
C GLY A 535 -13.29 5.19 -9.82
N TRP A 536 -14.61 5.19 -9.62
CA TRP A 536 -15.19 4.43 -8.51
C TRP A 536 -15.03 2.92 -8.71
N ASP A 537 -14.63 2.19 -7.66
CA ASP A 537 -14.62 0.73 -7.67
C ASP A 537 -15.06 0.10 -6.33
N TYR A 538 -15.34 -1.21 -6.37
CA TYR A 538 -15.80 -1.98 -5.20
C TYR A 538 -14.73 -2.24 -4.15
N ALA A 539 -13.47 -1.87 -4.40
CA ALA A 539 -12.39 -2.12 -3.47
C ALA A 539 -12.02 -0.87 -2.66
N THR A 540 -12.13 0.32 -3.26
CA THR A 540 -11.67 1.58 -2.66
C THR A 540 -12.62 2.76 -2.88
N GLY A 541 -13.76 2.54 -3.53
CA GLY A 541 -14.73 3.59 -3.79
C GLY A 541 -14.13 4.65 -4.70
N LEU A 542 -14.30 5.92 -4.33
CA LEU A 542 -13.70 7.07 -5.02
C LEU A 542 -12.17 7.18 -4.82
N GLY A 543 -11.60 6.40 -3.89
CA GLY A 543 -10.20 6.44 -3.52
C GLY A 543 -9.93 7.14 -2.18
N SER A 544 -8.66 7.48 -1.94
CA SER A 544 -8.21 8.10 -0.69
C SER A 544 -8.12 9.63 -0.80
N PRO A 545 -8.15 10.39 0.30
CA PRO A 545 -8.25 11.85 0.22
C PRO A 545 -6.89 12.52 -0.03
N ASP A 546 -6.91 13.56 -0.84
CA ASP A 546 -6.03 14.71 -0.70
C ASP A 546 -6.76 15.74 0.19
N ALA A 547 -6.36 15.84 1.46
CA ALA A 547 -7.08 16.61 2.47
C ALA A 547 -7.12 18.12 2.16
N GLY A 548 -6.03 18.66 1.61
CA GLY A 548 -5.97 20.06 1.19
C GLY A 548 -6.97 20.35 0.08
N ALA A 549 -6.96 19.56 -0.98
CA ALA A 549 -7.91 19.69 -2.08
C ALA A 549 -9.36 19.45 -1.62
N LEU A 550 -9.59 18.48 -0.75
CA LEU A 550 -10.92 18.19 -0.21
C LEU A 550 -11.49 19.38 0.59
N ALA A 551 -10.67 20.04 1.41
CA ALA A 551 -11.09 21.23 2.15
C ALA A 551 -11.46 22.40 1.23
N ASP A 552 -10.67 22.63 0.18
CA ASP A 552 -10.94 23.64 -0.84
C ASP A 552 -12.24 23.34 -1.62
N ASP A 553 -12.48 22.07 -1.93
CA ASP A 553 -13.67 21.62 -2.66
C ASP A 553 -14.95 21.79 -1.83
N PHE A 554 -14.91 21.50 -0.54
CA PHE A 554 -16.04 21.77 0.36
C PHE A 554 -16.31 23.27 0.53
N GLU A 555 -15.27 24.09 0.67
CA GLU A 555 -15.43 25.55 0.67
C GLU A 555 -16.11 26.03 -0.62
N TRP A 556 -15.67 25.53 -1.77
CA TRP A 556 -16.27 25.85 -3.06
C TRP A 556 -17.73 25.38 -3.14
N TYR A 557 -18.01 24.15 -2.71
CA TYR A 557 -19.34 23.55 -2.76
C TYR A 557 -20.35 24.37 -1.98
N GLU A 558 -20.00 24.73 -0.74
CA GLU A 558 -20.87 25.54 0.10
C GLU A 558 -21.13 26.92 -0.52
N LYS A 559 -20.12 27.56 -1.14
CA LYS A 559 -20.30 28.88 -1.75
C LYS A 559 -21.09 28.90 -3.05
N ASN A 560 -21.13 27.79 -3.79
CA ASN A 560 -21.57 27.79 -5.20
C ASN A 560 -22.71 26.82 -5.52
N VAL A 561 -22.92 25.78 -4.70
CA VAL A 561 -23.84 24.68 -5.02
C VAL A 561 -24.90 24.50 -3.92
N ALA A 562 -24.51 24.56 -2.65
CA ALA A 562 -25.43 24.35 -1.54
C ALA A 562 -26.55 25.42 -1.54
N PRO A 563 -27.84 25.04 -1.44
CA PRO A 563 -28.92 26.01 -1.29
C PRO A 563 -28.86 26.62 0.12
N HIS A 564 -28.34 27.84 0.22
CA HIS A 564 -28.30 28.62 1.46
C HIS A 564 -29.69 29.03 1.98
#